data_AF-E4T511-F1
#
_entry.id   AF-E4T511-F1
#
_cell.length_a   1.000
_cell.length_b   1.000
_cell.length_c   1.000
_cell.angle_alpha   90.00
_cell.angle_beta   90.00
_cell.angle_gamma   90.00
#
_symmetry.space_group_name_H-M   'P 1'
#
loop_
_entity.id
_entity.type
_entity.pdbx_description
1 polymer ?
#
loop_
_entity_poly.entity_id
_entity_poly.type
_entity_poly.pdbx_seq_one_letter_code
_entity_poly.pdbx_strand_id
1 'polypeptide(L)'
;MCYSFCYICSPKANESIILQKILNLYLLIFYMKNTFFFLIVVSLLLLSSCATNTDFLTSPLTFKGVSITSLSNAETEVFTSYDIKSFNGTTGQICFVDEKVGSKLSHYRKLNCYIGTDSIFSVNLTSDVMSSVVNDLVLNSSSSGNYYFADGYPALIQNAGSITLRAQNKTKRANSWALFIAILKTEQKYND
;
A
#
# COMPACT_ATOMS: atom_id res chain seq x y z
N MET A 1 32.01 -94.95 -9.82
CA MET A 1 33.02 -94.35 -10.73
C MET A 1 32.55 -92.96 -11.14
N CYS A 2 33.48 -92.00 -11.06
CA CYS A 2 33.58 -90.71 -11.75
C CYS A 2 32.43 -89.66 -11.76
N TYR A 3 32.76 -88.54 -11.10
CA TYR A 3 32.50 -87.10 -11.36
C TYR A 3 31.81 -86.68 -12.67
N SER A 4 30.95 -85.65 -12.61
CA SER A 4 31.33 -84.30 -13.10
C SER A 4 30.37 -83.18 -12.66
N PHE A 5 30.97 -82.02 -12.41
CA PHE A 5 30.38 -80.72 -12.07
C PHE A 5 29.52 -80.13 -13.21
N CYS A 6 28.47 -79.37 -12.86
CA CYS A 6 28.15 -78.15 -13.61
C CYS A 6 27.48 -77.11 -12.70
N TYR A 7 28.24 -76.05 -12.39
CA TYR A 7 27.78 -74.79 -11.83
C TYR A 7 26.98 -74.04 -12.90
N ILE A 8 25.74 -73.63 -12.61
CA ILE A 8 25.13 -72.48 -13.29
C ILE A 8 24.45 -71.60 -12.24
N CYS A 9 25.03 -70.42 -12.04
CA CYS A 9 24.50 -69.32 -11.26
C CYS A 9 23.09 -68.92 -11.74
N SER A 10 22.15 -68.75 -10.81
CA SER A 10 20.79 -68.30 -11.10
C SER A 10 20.72 -66.76 -11.16
N PRO A 11 20.23 -66.15 -12.26
CA PRO A 11 20.17 -64.70 -12.45
C PRO A 11 18.95 -64.02 -11.77
N LYS A 12 18.15 -64.77 -11.01
CA LYS A 12 16.86 -64.29 -10.46
C LYS A 12 16.97 -63.26 -9.32
N ALA A 13 18.12 -63.13 -8.66
CA ALA A 13 18.28 -62.21 -7.54
C ALA A 13 18.35 -60.73 -7.98
N ASN A 14 18.82 -60.46 -9.21
CA ASN A 14 19.10 -59.09 -9.66
C ASN A 14 17.83 -58.37 -10.18
N GLU A 15 16.87 -59.11 -10.77
CA GLU A 15 15.62 -58.54 -11.30
C GLU A 15 14.68 -58.04 -10.19
N SER A 16 14.62 -58.76 -9.06
CA SER A 16 13.83 -58.37 -7.88
C SER A 16 14.28 -57.02 -7.29
N ILE A 17 15.59 -56.80 -7.20
CA ILE A 17 16.16 -55.56 -6.64
C ILE A 17 15.89 -54.36 -7.58
N ILE A 18 15.94 -54.57 -8.89
CA ILE A 18 15.66 -53.53 -9.89
C ILE A 18 14.18 -53.12 -9.83
N LEU A 19 13.26 -54.08 -9.76
CA LEU A 19 11.83 -53.79 -9.66
C LEU A 19 11.47 -53.05 -8.36
N GLN A 20 12.09 -53.41 -7.22
CA GLN A 20 11.89 -52.71 -5.95
C GLN A 20 12.37 -51.25 -6.02
N LYS A 21 13.51 -50.99 -6.68
CA LYS A 21 14.02 -49.63 -6.87
C LYS A 21 13.13 -48.78 -7.76
N ILE A 22 12.57 -49.37 -8.84
CA ILE A 22 11.63 -48.68 -9.72
C ILE A 22 10.34 -48.33 -8.98
N LEU A 23 9.80 -49.25 -8.19
CA LEU A 23 8.58 -49.02 -7.39
C LEU A 23 8.79 -47.91 -6.35
N ASN A 24 9.93 -47.92 -5.66
CA ASN A 24 10.28 -46.88 -4.70
C ASN A 24 10.47 -45.51 -5.37
N LEU A 25 11.06 -45.46 -6.57
CA LEU A 25 11.21 -44.23 -7.33
C LEU A 25 9.85 -43.67 -7.78
N TYR A 26 8.92 -44.54 -8.22
CA TYR A 26 7.56 -44.14 -8.58
C TYR A 26 6.79 -43.58 -7.37
N LEU A 27 6.89 -44.24 -6.21
CA LEU A 27 6.29 -43.76 -4.96
C LEU A 27 6.85 -42.39 -4.56
N LEU A 28 8.15 -42.17 -4.71
CA LEU A 28 8.82 -40.91 -4.36
C LEU A 28 8.40 -39.77 -5.30
N ILE A 29 8.32 -40.05 -6.61
CA ILE A 29 7.81 -39.10 -7.61
C ILE A 29 6.34 -38.75 -7.33
N PHE A 30 5.51 -39.76 -6.98
CA PHE A 30 4.11 -39.55 -6.63
C PHE A 30 3.96 -38.69 -5.37
N TYR A 31 4.79 -38.93 -4.35
CA TYR A 31 4.77 -38.16 -3.10
C TYR A 31 5.23 -36.72 -3.31
N MET A 32 6.29 -36.48 -4.08
CA MET A 32 6.78 -35.13 -4.39
C MET A 32 5.77 -34.31 -5.21
N LYS A 33 5.03 -34.95 -6.12
CA LYS A 33 3.99 -34.27 -6.92
C LYS A 33 2.82 -33.83 -6.05
N ASN A 34 2.44 -34.64 -5.04
CA ASN A 34 1.33 -34.33 -4.15
C ASN A 34 1.67 -33.23 -3.13
N THR A 35 2.92 -33.20 -2.61
CA THR A 35 3.38 -32.11 -1.74
C THR A 35 3.57 -30.79 -2.50
N PHE A 36 4.02 -30.83 -3.76
CA PHE A 36 4.10 -29.63 -4.59
C PHE A 36 2.72 -29.03 -4.89
N PHE A 37 1.73 -29.89 -5.18
CA PHE A 37 0.34 -29.44 -5.35
C PHE A 37 -0.20 -28.81 -4.06
N PHE A 38 0.05 -29.43 -2.91
CA PHE A 38 -0.35 -28.88 -1.61
C PHE A 38 0.28 -27.50 -1.33
N LEU A 39 1.57 -27.32 -1.65
CA LEU A 39 2.25 -26.02 -1.51
C LEU A 39 1.67 -24.93 -2.43
N ILE A 40 1.28 -25.29 -3.66
CA ILE A 40 0.59 -24.37 -4.57
C ILE A 40 -0.78 -24.00 -4.02
N VAL A 41 -1.56 -24.96 -3.52
CA VAL A 41 -2.90 -24.68 -2.94
C VAL A 41 -2.78 -23.81 -1.69
N VAL A 42 -1.82 -24.08 -0.79
CA VAL A 42 -1.58 -23.24 0.39
C VAL A 42 -1.13 -21.83 -0.01
N SER A 43 -0.26 -21.70 -1.01
CA SER A 43 0.17 -20.39 -1.53
C SER A 43 -0.98 -19.62 -2.18
N LEU A 44 -1.88 -20.30 -2.91
CA LEU A 44 -3.10 -19.72 -3.47
C LEU A 44 -4.10 -19.30 -2.38
N LEU A 45 -4.21 -20.08 -1.30
CA LEU A 45 -5.07 -19.73 -0.16
C LEU A 45 -4.54 -18.51 0.60
N LEU A 46 -3.22 -18.35 0.72
CA LEU A 46 -2.60 -17.15 1.33
C LEU A 46 -2.79 -15.87 0.50
N LEU A 47 -3.01 -15.98 -0.81
CA LEU A 47 -3.34 -14.84 -1.68
C LEU A 47 -4.84 -14.47 -1.65
N SER A 48 -5.68 -15.32 -1.04
CA SER A 48 -7.14 -15.10 -0.97
C SER A 48 -7.62 -14.36 0.29
N SER A 49 -6.70 -13.94 1.18
CA SER A 49 -7.04 -12.98 2.26
C SER A 49 -7.11 -11.55 1.72
N CYS A 50 -8.00 -11.34 0.75
CA CYS A 50 -8.53 -10.03 0.45
C CYS A 50 -9.71 -9.84 1.41
N ALA A 51 -9.44 -9.35 2.62
CA ALA A 51 -10.50 -8.75 3.40
C ALA A 51 -11.10 -7.65 2.50
N THR A 52 -12.37 -7.82 2.13
CA THR A 52 -13.06 -6.85 1.29
C THR A 52 -13.07 -5.53 2.05
N ASN A 53 -12.24 -4.57 1.62
CA ASN A 53 -12.13 -3.22 2.19
C ASN A 53 -13.41 -2.37 2.00
N THR A 54 -14.56 -3.02 1.80
CA THR A 54 -15.85 -2.39 1.53
C THR A 54 -16.30 -1.52 2.71
N ASP A 55 -15.97 -1.91 3.94
CA ASP A 55 -16.35 -1.13 5.13
C ASP A 55 -15.65 0.23 5.18
N PHE A 56 -14.38 0.30 4.77
CA PHE A 56 -13.62 1.55 4.71
C PHE A 56 -14.19 2.53 3.68
N LEU A 57 -14.76 2.04 2.57
CA LEU A 57 -15.29 2.88 1.50
C LEU A 57 -16.60 3.59 1.86
N THR A 58 -17.24 3.18 2.95
CA THR A 58 -18.48 3.82 3.45
C THR A 58 -18.22 4.84 4.56
N SER A 59 -17.01 4.82 5.14
CA SER A 59 -16.65 5.73 6.22
C SER A 59 -16.13 7.05 5.66
N PRO A 60 -16.57 8.21 6.19
CA PRO A 60 -16.08 9.50 5.74
C PRO A 60 -14.60 9.67 6.12
N LEU A 61 -13.90 10.50 5.35
CA LEU A 61 -12.54 10.92 5.71
C LEU A 61 -12.62 11.95 6.84
N THR A 62 -11.73 11.84 7.82
CA THR A 62 -11.58 12.86 8.87
C THR A 62 -10.16 13.41 8.84
N PHE A 63 -10.02 14.73 8.75
CA PHE A 63 -8.74 15.41 8.80
C PHE A 63 -8.55 16.03 10.17
N LYS A 64 -7.55 15.53 10.90
CA LYS A 64 -7.17 16.07 12.20
C LYS A 64 -5.85 16.83 12.11
N GLY A 65 -5.81 18.02 12.68
CA GLY A 65 -4.73 18.96 12.57
C GLY A 65 -3.93 19.08 13.85
N VAL A 66 -2.62 19.24 13.68
CA VAL A 66 -1.70 19.59 14.76
C VAL A 66 -1.43 21.08 14.71
N SER A 67 -1.85 21.81 15.74
CA SER A 67 -1.79 23.28 15.80
C SER A 67 -0.34 23.79 15.74
N ILE A 68 -0.11 24.92 15.06
CA ILE A 68 1.22 25.56 15.01
C ILE A 68 1.69 25.97 16.41
N THR A 69 0.77 26.41 17.28
CA THR A 69 1.10 26.93 18.62
C THR A 69 1.20 25.82 19.69
N SER A 70 0.77 24.60 19.37
CA SER A 70 0.81 23.49 20.30
C SER A 70 2.20 22.88 20.38
N LEU A 71 2.76 22.86 21.59
CA LEU A 71 4.00 22.15 21.93
C LEU A 71 3.78 20.62 21.99
N SER A 72 2.54 20.17 22.17
CA SER A 72 2.19 18.75 22.05
C SER A 72 1.76 18.42 20.62
N ASN A 73 1.87 17.14 20.24
CA ASN A 73 1.32 16.63 18.99
C ASN A 73 -0.16 16.26 19.11
N ALA A 74 -0.90 16.96 19.98
CA ALA A 74 -2.34 16.77 20.11
C ALA A 74 -3.03 17.16 18.80
N GLU A 75 -3.95 16.30 18.39
CA GLU A 75 -4.71 16.46 17.16
C GLU A 75 -6.12 16.92 17.47
N THR A 76 -6.63 17.82 16.63
CA THR A 76 -8.01 18.30 16.70
C THR A 76 -8.65 18.13 15.33
N GLU A 77 -9.92 17.73 15.28
CA GLU A 77 -10.63 17.65 14.01
C GLU A 77 -10.71 19.04 13.35
N VAL A 78 -10.34 19.09 12.07
CA VAL A 78 -10.32 20.34 11.28
C VAL A 78 -11.47 20.36 10.29
N PHE A 79 -11.61 19.27 9.53
CA PHE A 79 -12.68 19.07 8.55
C PHE A 79 -12.86 17.58 8.23
N THR A 80 -13.96 17.25 7.59
CA THR A 80 -14.30 15.90 7.12
C THR A 80 -14.47 15.88 5.62
N SER A 81 -14.64 14.70 5.03
CA SER A 81 -14.97 14.59 3.61
C SER A 81 -16.25 15.36 3.25
N TYR A 82 -17.21 15.51 4.16
CA TYR A 82 -18.43 16.31 3.93
C TYR A 82 -18.17 17.79 3.67
N ASP A 83 -17.06 18.33 4.18
CA ASP A 83 -16.66 19.72 3.95
C ASP A 83 -15.97 19.92 2.60
N ILE A 84 -15.65 18.82 1.89
CA ILE A 84 -15.04 18.85 0.56
C ILE A 84 -16.13 18.97 -0.49
N LYS A 85 -16.04 20.02 -1.31
CA LYS A 85 -16.91 20.23 -2.47
C LYS A 85 -16.43 19.43 -3.67
N SER A 86 -15.14 19.50 -3.96
CA SER A 86 -14.54 18.79 -5.09
C SER A 86 -13.04 18.62 -4.92
N PHE A 87 -12.49 17.59 -5.54
CA PHE A 87 -11.07 17.33 -5.67
C PHE A 87 -10.73 17.06 -7.14
N ASN A 88 -9.76 17.80 -7.67
CA ASN A 88 -9.25 17.58 -9.01
C ASN A 88 -8.03 16.65 -8.96
N GLY A 89 -8.15 15.45 -9.53
CA GLY A 89 -7.09 14.43 -9.53
C GLY A 89 -5.87 14.81 -10.36
N THR A 90 -6.05 15.63 -11.39
CA THR A 90 -4.99 16.09 -12.29
C THR A 90 -4.12 17.18 -11.65
N THR A 91 -4.74 18.17 -11.00
CA THR A 91 -4.04 19.32 -10.41
C THR A 91 -3.76 19.16 -8.92
N GLY A 92 -4.41 18.20 -8.25
CA GLY A 92 -4.39 18.05 -6.80
C GLY A 92 -5.18 19.14 -6.06
N GLN A 93 -5.95 19.98 -6.77
CA GLN A 93 -6.74 21.04 -6.15
C GLN A 93 -7.87 20.46 -5.30
N ILE A 94 -8.01 20.95 -4.07
CA ILE A 94 -9.14 20.67 -3.20
C ILE A 94 -9.96 21.94 -2.98
N CYS A 95 -11.27 21.83 -3.18
CA CYS A 95 -12.23 22.90 -2.96
C CYS A 95 -13.15 22.52 -1.80
N PHE A 96 -13.36 23.45 -0.87
CA PHE A 96 -14.25 23.25 0.27
C PHE A 96 -15.65 23.80 -0.02
N VAL A 97 -16.65 23.29 0.69
CA VAL A 97 -18.03 23.79 0.65
C VAL A 97 -18.11 25.16 1.34
N ASP A 98 -17.46 25.30 2.50
CA ASP A 98 -17.34 26.55 3.25
C ASP A 98 -15.90 27.08 3.16
N GLU A 99 -15.75 28.32 2.69
CA GLU A 99 -14.47 29.02 2.58
C GLU A 99 -13.77 29.18 3.94
N LYS A 100 -14.52 29.15 5.05
CA LYS A 100 -13.97 29.21 6.41
C LYS A 100 -13.06 28.02 6.72
N VAL A 101 -13.23 26.86 6.08
CA VAL A 101 -12.32 25.72 6.26
C VAL A 101 -10.90 26.13 5.89
N GLY A 102 -10.72 26.87 4.78
CA GLY A 102 -9.43 27.41 4.39
C GLY A 102 -8.79 28.29 5.47
N SER A 103 -9.58 29.20 6.05
CA SER A 103 -9.10 30.06 7.14
C SER A 103 -8.61 29.26 8.35
N LYS A 104 -9.30 28.17 8.71
CA LYS A 104 -8.91 27.28 9.82
C LYS A 104 -7.57 26.59 9.56
N LEU A 105 -7.31 26.20 8.31
CA LEU A 105 -6.07 25.51 7.93
C LEU A 105 -4.82 26.33 8.29
N SER A 106 -4.88 27.66 8.25
CA SER A 106 -3.76 28.53 8.61
C SER A 106 -3.25 28.37 10.05
N HIS A 107 -4.02 27.75 10.94
CA HIS A 107 -3.64 27.50 12.34
C HIS A 107 -2.92 26.18 12.56
N TYR A 108 -2.76 25.34 11.53
CA TYR A 108 -2.21 24.00 11.62
C TYR A 108 -0.92 23.86 10.81
N ARG A 109 0.05 23.11 11.32
CA ARG A 109 1.31 22.79 10.61
C ARG A 109 1.24 21.48 9.83
N LYS A 110 0.35 20.58 10.26
CA LYS A 110 0.20 19.22 9.75
C LYS A 110 -1.26 18.79 9.86
N LEU A 111 -1.76 18.06 8.87
CA LEU A 111 -2.98 17.27 8.98
C LEU A 111 -2.66 15.79 8.88
N ASN A 112 -3.45 14.99 9.57
CA ASN A 112 -3.49 13.54 9.45
C ASN A 112 -4.88 13.16 8.97
N CYS A 113 -4.94 12.38 7.91
CA CYS A 113 -6.18 11.88 7.33
C CYS A 113 -6.50 10.52 7.93
N TYR A 114 -7.75 10.33 8.33
CA TYR A 114 -8.26 9.11 8.94
C TYR A 114 -9.43 8.54 8.17
N ILE A 115 -9.59 7.22 8.25
CA ILE A 115 -10.84 6.52 7.98
C ILE A 115 -11.22 5.80 9.27
N GLY A 116 -12.33 6.21 9.89
CA GLY A 116 -12.66 5.76 11.25
C GLY A 116 -11.53 6.12 12.23
N THR A 117 -10.91 5.10 12.84
CA THR A 117 -9.76 5.27 13.75
C THR A 117 -8.40 5.18 13.07
N ASP A 118 -8.35 4.75 11.82
CA ASP A 118 -7.10 4.40 11.16
C ASP A 118 -6.51 5.59 10.42
N SER A 119 -5.28 5.95 10.76
CA SER A 119 -4.53 7.00 10.06
C SER A 119 -4.04 6.47 8.72
N ILE A 120 -4.48 7.07 7.62
CA ILE A 120 -4.11 6.61 6.27
C ILE A 120 -2.91 7.38 5.71
N PHE A 121 -2.81 8.69 5.93
CA PHE A 121 -1.62 9.47 5.57
C PHE A 121 -1.55 10.80 6.31
N SER A 122 -0.36 11.39 6.29
CA SER A 122 -0.08 12.73 6.81
C SER A 122 0.17 13.71 5.66
N VAL A 123 -0.15 14.98 5.89
CA VAL A 123 0.17 16.07 4.98
C VAL A 123 0.69 17.28 5.76
N ASN A 124 1.77 17.88 5.29
CA ASN A 124 2.29 19.11 5.86
C ASN A 124 1.56 20.30 5.24
N LEU A 125 1.15 21.28 6.04
CA LEU A 125 0.63 22.51 5.47
C LEU A 125 1.79 23.44 5.15
N THR A 126 1.78 23.94 3.92
CA THR A 126 2.74 24.93 3.44
C THR A 126 1.98 26.08 2.81
N SER A 127 2.63 27.24 2.77
CA SER A 127 2.19 28.36 1.96
C SER A 127 3.26 28.67 0.93
N ASP A 128 2.84 29.19 -0.23
CA ASP A 128 3.73 29.67 -1.29
C ASP A 128 4.81 30.66 -0.81
N VAL A 129 4.58 31.34 0.33
CA VAL A 129 5.51 32.32 0.90
C VAL A 129 6.49 31.72 1.93
N MET A 130 6.37 30.44 2.27
CA MET A 130 7.24 29.78 3.26
C MET A 130 8.56 29.31 2.62
N SER A 131 9.67 29.38 3.35
CA SER A 131 11.00 28.94 2.87
C SER A 131 11.36 27.49 3.21
N SER A 132 10.46 26.75 3.86
CA SER A 132 10.72 25.39 4.35
C SER A 132 10.77 24.36 3.21
N VAL A 133 11.69 23.41 3.31
CA VAL A 133 11.81 22.29 2.36
C VAL A 133 11.13 21.05 2.93
N VAL A 134 10.15 20.50 2.21
CA VAL A 134 9.41 19.28 2.54
C VAL A 134 9.52 18.30 1.36
N ASN A 135 9.89 17.04 1.64
CA ASN A 135 10.06 15.99 0.63
C ASN A 135 8.95 14.92 0.71
N ASP A 136 7.82 15.27 1.30
CA ASP A 136 6.65 14.42 1.47
C ASP A 136 5.39 15.20 1.06
N LEU A 137 4.22 14.57 1.14
CA LEU A 137 2.94 15.17 0.78
C LEU A 137 2.72 16.51 1.51
N VAL A 138 2.40 17.54 0.73
CA VAL A 138 2.04 18.87 1.23
C VAL A 138 0.63 19.24 0.79
N LEU A 139 -0.05 20.05 1.59
CA LEU A 139 -1.26 20.79 1.23
C LEU A 139 -0.84 22.25 1.18
N ASN A 140 -0.64 22.74 -0.03
CA ASN A 140 -0.09 24.05 -0.27
C ASN A 140 -1.21 25.07 -0.52
N SER A 141 -1.15 26.21 0.17
CA SER A 141 -2.04 27.34 -0.09
C SER A 141 -1.41 28.31 -1.09
N SER A 142 -2.15 28.57 -2.16
CA SER A 142 -1.81 29.61 -3.13
C SER A 142 -2.09 31.00 -2.60
N SER A 143 -1.42 32.00 -3.17
CA SER A 143 -1.73 33.43 -2.94
C SER A 143 -3.19 33.80 -3.21
N SER A 144 -3.87 33.05 -4.10
CA SER A 144 -5.29 33.21 -4.42
C SER A 144 -6.25 32.53 -3.44
N GLY A 145 -5.75 31.88 -2.38
CA GLY A 145 -6.55 31.17 -1.37
C GLY A 145 -6.97 29.75 -1.77
N ASN A 146 -6.55 29.27 -2.95
CA ASN A 146 -6.77 27.88 -3.38
C ASN A 146 -5.77 26.92 -2.72
N TYR A 147 -6.18 25.67 -2.49
CA TYR A 147 -5.37 24.62 -1.85
C TYR A 147 -5.08 23.47 -2.81
N TYR A 148 -3.83 22.97 -2.78
CA TYR A 148 -3.37 21.91 -3.68
C TYR A 148 -2.52 20.89 -2.95
N PHE A 149 -2.76 19.61 -3.20
CA PHE A 149 -1.85 18.55 -2.78
C PHE A 149 -0.67 18.42 -3.74
N ALA A 150 0.55 18.33 -3.18
CA ALA A 150 1.77 18.15 -3.98
C ALA A 150 2.79 17.23 -3.31
N ASP A 151 3.64 16.61 -4.13
CA ASP A 151 4.73 15.72 -3.75
C ASP A 151 5.98 16.49 -3.26
N GLY A 152 5.82 17.29 -2.21
CA GLY A 152 6.87 18.11 -1.62
C GLY A 152 6.77 19.60 -1.95
N TYR A 153 7.62 20.37 -1.27
CA TYR A 153 7.67 21.83 -1.36
C TYR A 153 9.10 22.35 -1.03
N PRO A 154 9.56 23.47 -1.61
CA PRO A 154 9.03 24.07 -2.83
C PRO A 154 9.21 23.12 -4.02
N ALA A 155 8.28 23.19 -4.98
CA ALA A 155 8.25 22.29 -6.14
C ALA A 155 9.52 22.39 -7.02
N LEU A 156 10.14 23.57 -7.06
CA LEU A 156 11.28 23.90 -7.92
C LEU A 156 12.63 23.36 -7.41
N ILE A 157 12.74 22.91 -6.16
CA ILE A 157 13.99 22.30 -5.68
C ILE A 157 14.11 20.91 -6.29
N GLN A 158 15.06 20.78 -7.22
CA GLN A 158 15.34 19.57 -7.97
C GLN A 158 16.82 19.20 -7.83
N ASN A 159 17.15 18.53 -6.73
CA ASN A 159 18.41 17.80 -6.61
C ASN A 159 18.14 16.29 -6.55
N ALA A 160 19.11 15.47 -6.97
CA ALA A 160 18.93 14.03 -7.08
C ALA A 160 18.43 13.38 -5.79
N GLY A 161 18.90 13.84 -4.63
CA GLY A 161 18.44 13.36 -3.32
C GLY A 161 16.97 13.67 -3.05
N SER A 162 16.56 14.94 -3.22
CA SER A 162 15.18 15.39 -3.01
C SER A 162 14.19 14.71 -3.96
N ILE A 163 14.54 14.54 -5.24
CA ILE A 163 13.71 13.85 -6.24
C ILE A 163 13.52 12.39 -5.83
N THR A 164 14.61 11.70 -5.49
CA THR A 164 14.57 10.30 -5.07
C THR A 164 13.72 10.13 -3.83
N LEU A 165 13.86 11.00 -2.82
CA LEU A 165 13.11 10.92 -1.58
C LEU A 165 11.61 11.20 -1.78
N ARG A 166 11.26 12.20 -2.59
CA ARG A 166 9.86 12.50 -2.95
C ARG A 166 9.21 11.31 -3.66
N ALA A 167 9.92 10.70 -4.61
CA ALA A 167 9.44 9.50 -5.30
C ALA A 167 9.23 8.32 -4.34
N GLN A 168 10.18 8.08 -3.42
CA GLN A 168 10.07 7.03 -2.41
C GLN A 168 8.88 7.27 -1.47
N ASN A 169 8.68 8.49 -0.99
CA ASN A 169 7.57 8.83 -0.10
C ASN A 169 6.22 8.73 -0.81
N LYS A 170 6.16 9.14 -2.08
CA LYS A 170 4.99 8.92 -2.95
C LYS A 170 4.63 7.44 -3.08
N THR A 171 5.61 6.58 -3.36
CA THR A 171 5.39 5.13 -3.45
C THR A 171 4.92 4.55 -2.13
N LYS A 172 5.52 4.95 -1.00
CA LYS A 172 5.11 4.48 0.33
C LYS A 172 3.64 4.77 0.66
N ARG A 173 3.13 5.94 0.23
CA ARG A 173 1.74 6.34 0.48
C ARG A 173 0.76 5.92 -0.61
N ALA A 174 1.20 5.24 -1.67
CA ALA A 174 0.38 4.99 -2.85
C ALA A 174 -0.94 4.29 -2.53
N ASN A 175 -0.92 3.27 -1.66
CA ASN A 175 -2.12 2.54 -1.26
C ASN A 175 -3.09 3.42 -0.47
N SER A 176 -2.59 4.18 0.52
CA SER A 176 -3.40 5.11 1.29
C SER A 176 -3.99 6.24 0.44
N TRP A 177 -3.20 6.74 -0.52
CA TRP A 177 -3.66 7.75 -1.47
C TRP A 177 -4.77 7.18 -2.37
N ALA A 178 -4.62 5.93 -2.84
CA ALA A 178 -5.66 5.26 -3.62
C ALA A 178 -6.97 5.11 -2.83
N LEU A 179 -6.91 4.82 -1.53
CA LEU A 179 -8.10 4.79 -0.66
C LEU A 179 -8.79 6.15 -0.55
N PHE A 180 -8.01 7.22 -0.36
CA PHE A 180 -8.52 8.59 -0.36
C PHE A 180 -9.26 8.92 -1.67
N ILE A 181 -8.65 8.60 -2.81
CA ILE A 181 -9.29 8.80 -4.11
C ILE A 181 -10.55 7.94 -4.26
N ALA A 182 -10.52 6.68 -3.83
CA ALA A 182 -11.67 5.78 -3.91
C ALA A 182 -12.87 6.32 -3.12
N ILE A 183 -12.65 6.82 -1.90
CA ILE A 183 -13.71 7.43 -1.08
C ILE A 183 -14.28 8.67 -1.77
N LEU A 184 -13.43 9.58 -2.27
CA LEU A 184 -13.91 10.77 -2.96
C LEU A 184 -14.69 10.46 -4.26
N LYS A 185 -14.35 9.36 -4.95
CA LYS A 185 -15.13 8.86 -6.10
C LYS A 185 -16.50 8.35 -5.66
N THR A 186 -16.56 7.54 -4.60
CA THR A 186 -17.84 7.06 -4.03
C THR A 186 -18.73 8.21 -3.56
N GLU A 187 -18.13 9.26 -3.00
CA GLU A 187 -18.83 10.47 -2.56
C GLU A 187 -19.12 11.47 -3.70
N GLN A 188 -18.79 11.14 -4.96
CA GLN A 188 -19.00 11.99 -6.14
C GLN A 188 -18.32 13.37 -6.07
N LYS A 189 -17.16 13.45 -5.41
CA LYS A 189 -16.36 14.68 -5.24
C LYS A 189 -15.09 14.68 -6.08
N TYR A 190 -14.72 13.55 -6.66
CA TYR A 190 -13.52 13.41 -7.48
C TYR A 190 -13.79 13.76 -8.95
N ASN A 191 -12.99 14.66 -9.52
CA ASN A 191 -13.02 15.06 -10.93
C ASN A 191 -11.63 14.87 -11.55
N ASP A 192 -11.56 14.41 -12.80
CA ASP A 192 -10.32 14.28 -13.59
C ASP A 192 -10.10 15.50 -14.51
#